data_AF-A0A926S9H1-F1
#
_entry.id   AF-A0A926S9H1-F1
#
_cell.length_a   1.000
_cell.length_b   1.000
_cell.length_c   1.000
_cell.angle_alpha   90.00
_cell.angle_beta   90.00
_cell.angle_gamma   90.00
#
_symmetry.space_group_name_H-M   'P 1'
#
loop_
_entity.id
_entity.type
_entity.pdbx_description
1 polymer ?
#
loop_
_entity_poly.entity_id
_entity_poly.type
_entity_poly.pdbx_seq_one_letter_code
_entity_poly.pdbx_strand_id
1 'polypeptide(L)'
;MAQFSRTWWGKRFIAALEAFTDSARLGRGRSYASGGKIKEYKIIQGKITAKVRGSVNPYFGVYKEPLYNTTIEIKPISAADWSKAIAQIASKASFVSKLLMNEVPDNIESAFAELNLNLLPQSRKDFTTNCSCPDYSNPCKHIAGVYYLVASELDSNPFLLFELRGLSREKLLQELAKSPLGQVLSSAIEPEDIPIESAVSYYTKPEKVPGKESVSLREFWLGEKRLPQTIEAASPASIPAILIKKAGDFPPFWKKDTSFIEVMEELYQRVRTKNKGVM
;
A
#
# COMPACT_ATOMS: atom_id res chain seq x y z
N MET A 1 -21.89 -7.06 2.74
CA MET A 1 -21.07 -7.86 3.69
C MET A 1 -19.96 -6.96 4.21
N ALA A 2 -19.85 -6.75 5.53
CA ALA A 2 -18.84 -5.83 6.08
C ALA A 2 -17.42 -6.32 5.75
N GLN A 3 -16.68 -5.58 4.93
CA GLN A 3 -15.34 -5.95 4.47
C GLN A 3 -14.37 -5.89 5.67
N PHE A 4 -13.74 -7.01 6.05
CA PHE A 4 -12.86 -7.04 7.22
C PHE A 4 -11.48 -6.44 6.91
N SER A 5 -11.03 -6.55 5.67
CA SER A 5 -9.74 -6.02 5.21
C SER A 5 -9.90 -4.82 4.28
N ARG A 6 -9.22 -3.72 4.60
CA ARG A 6 -9.32 -2.41 3.95
C ARG A 6 -8.38 -2.29 2.76
N THR A 7 -7.25 -2.99 2.77
CA THR A 7 -6.27 -3.00 1.67
C THR A 7 -6.18 -4.36 1.00
N TRP A 8 -5.39 -4.46 -0.06
CA TRP A 8 -5.13 -5.73 -0.72
C TRP A 8 -4.28 -6.69 0.14
N TRP A 9 -3.48 -6.16 1.10
CA TRP A 9 -2.62 -6.98 1.95
C TRP A 9 -3.41 -7.85 2.92
N GLY A 10 -4.37 -7.28 3.67
CA GLY A 10 -5.24 -8.05 4.54
C GLY A 10 -6.04 -9.09 3.76
N LYS A 11 -6.52 -8.74 2.54
CA LYS A 11 -7.20 -9.68 1.65
C LYS A 11 -6.32 -10.86 1.25
N ARG A 12 -5.09 -10.61 0.82
CA ARG A 12 -4.16 -11.67 0.40
C ARG A 12 -3.70 -12.53 1.56
N PHE A 13 -3.51 -11.95 2.74
CA PHE A 13 -3.19 -12.74 3.93
C PHE A 13 -4.34 -13.69 4.31
N ILE A 14 -5.59 -13.19 4.32
CA ILE A 14 -6.76 -14.04 4.58
C ILE A 14 -6.91 -15.11 3.49
N ALA A 15 -6.79 -14.75 2.22
CA ALA A 15 -6.85 -15.70 1.11
C ALA A 15 -5.77 -16.79 1.21
N ALA A 16 -4.56 -16.42 1.63
CA ALA A 16 -3.49 -17.36 1.88
C ALA A 16 -3.84 -18.35 3.01
N LEU A 17 -4.44 -17.87 4.11
CA LEU A 17 -4.91 -18.73 5.20
C LEU A 17 -6.05 -19.67 4.77
N GLU A 18 -6.99 -19.18 3.95
CA GLU A 18 -8.12 -19.95 3.41
C GLU A 18 -7.67 -21.06 2.47
N ALA A 19 -6.51 -20.92 1.81
CA ALA A 19 -5.98 -21.94 0.90
C ALA A 19 -5.61 -23.26 1.61
N PHE A 20 -5.27 -23.22 2.90
CA PHE A 20 -4.85 -24.41 3.66
C PHE A 20 -5.67 -24.65 4.94
N THR A 21 -6.65 -23.80 5.24
CA THR A 21 -7.52 -23.90 6.40
C THR A 21 -8.97 -23.96 5.95
N ASP A 22 -9.78 -24.77 6.64
CA ASP A 22 -11.22 -24.83 6.43
C ASP A 22 -11.85 -23.41 6.56
N SER A 23 -12.47 -22.95 5.49
CA SER A 23 -13.04 -21.60 5.38
C SER A 23 -14.18 -21.36 6.36
N ALA A 24 -14.99 -22.39 6.66
CA ALA A 24 -16.03 -22.30 7.69
C ALA A 24 -15.41 -22.15 9.08
N ARG A 25 -14.28 -22.80 9.36
CA ARG A 25 -13.54 -22.63 10.63
C ARG A 25 -12.96 -21.23 10.76
N LEU A 26 -12.32 -20.71 9.72
CA LEU A 26 -11.84 -19.33 9.70
C LEU A 26 -13.01 -18.36 9.88
N GLY A 27 -14.10 -18.54 9.13
CA GLY A 27 -15.30 -17.71 9.21
C GLY A 27 -15.89 -17.59 10.61
N ARG A 28 -15.85 -18.65 11.44
CA ARG A 28 -16.26 -18.57 12.85
C ARG A 28 -15.40 -17.63 13.69
N GLY A 29 -14.11 -17.55 13.40
CA GLY A 29 -13.16 -16.65 14.05
C GLY A 29 -13.33 -15.18 13.66
N ARG A 30 -13.92 -14.88 12.50
CA ARG A 30 -14.13 -13.50 12.03
C ARG A 30 -14.86 -12.62 13.04
N SER A 31 -15.89 -13.17 13.69
CA SER A 31 -16.67 -12.46 14.72
C SER A 31 -15.87 -12.11 15.99
N TYR A 32 -14.72 -12.73 16.20
CA TYR A 32 -13.86 -12.47 17.35
C TYR A 32 -12.95 -11.26 17.15
N ALA A 33 -12.61 -10.94 15.90
CA ALA A 33 -11.75 -9.82 15.57
C ALA A 33 -12.50 -8.47 15.59
N SER A 34 -13.79 -8.42 15.21
CA SER A 34 -14.58 -7.18 15.15
C SER A 34 -15.35 -6.83 16.44
N GLY A 35 -15.41 -7.71 17.43
CA GLY A 35 -16.33 -7.60 18.57
C GLY A 35 -15.70 -7.22 19.92
N GLY A 36 -14.46 -6.71 19.93
CA GLY A 36 -13.73 -6.44 21.18
C GLY A 36 -13.51 -7.68 22.05
N LYS A 37 -13.52 -8.88 21.43
CA LYS A 37 -13.27 -10.16 22.11
C LYS A 37 -11.79 -10.39 22.33
N ILE A 38 -10.93 -9.84 21.47
CA ILE A 38 -9.49 -9.77 21.74
C ILE A 38 -9.29 -8.59 22.69
N LYS A 39 -8.88 -8.88 23.93
CA LYS A 39 -8.74 -7.87 24.99
C LYS A 39 -7.36 -7.23 25.02
N GLU A 40 -6.35 -8.04 24.76
CA GLU A 40 -4.96 -7.63 24.73
C GLU A 40 -4.28 -8.43 23.62
N TYR A 41 -3.38 -7.81 22.89
CA TYR A 41 -2.44 -8.50 22.02
C TYR A 41 -1.10 -7.77 21.99
N LYS A 42 -0.05 -8.52 21.70
CA LYS A 42 1.31 -8.01 21.50
C LYS A 42 1.95 -8.79 20.36
N ILE A 43 2.65 -8.07 19.50
CA ILE A 43 3.46 -8.65 18.43
C ILE A 43 4.91 -8.28 18.72
N ILE A 44 5.73 -9.28 19.01
CA ILE A 44 7.13 -9.08 19.39
C ILE A 44 7.96 -10.17 18.71
N GLN A 45 8.96 -9.76 17.92
CA GLN A 45 9.95 -10.68 17.31
C GLN A 45 9.32 -11.88 16.57
N GLY A 46 8.28 -11.63 15.78
CA GLY A 46 7.60 -12.69 15.01
C GLY A 46 6.63 -13.58 15.80
N LYS A 47 6.47 -13.31 17.10
CA LYS A 47 5.51 -13.97 17.96
C LYS A 47 4.35 -13.04 18.32
N ILE A 48 3.15 -13.52 18.04
CA ILE A 48 1.90 -12.86 18.39
C ILE A 48 1.35 -13.54 19.63
N THR A 49 1.10 -12.76 20.68
CA THR A 49 0.42 -13.22 21.89
C THR A 49 -0.85 -12.44 22.08
N ALA A 50 -1.95 -13.10 22.44
CA ALA A 50 -3.23 -12.46 22.60
C ALA A 50 -4.06 -13.10 23.72
N LYS A 51 -4.84 -12.26 24.42
CA LYS A 51 -5.86 -12.70 25.36
C LYS A 51 -7.23 -12.56 24.71
N VAL A 52 -7.88 -13.70 24.47
CA VAL A 52 -9.14 -13.76 23.72
C VAL A 52 -10.26 -14.22 24.63
N ARG A 53 -11.32 -13.42 24.72
CA ARG A 53 -12.56 -13.72 25.41
C ARG A 53 -13.23 -14.95 24.80
N GLY A 54 -13.48 -15.96 25.62
CA GLY A 54 -14.30 -17.11 25.26
C GLY A 54 -15.79 -16.86 25.44
N SER A 55 -16.59 -17.88 25.13
CA SER A 55 -18.04 -17.84 25.34
C SER A 55 -18.37 -18.53 26.65
N VAL A 56 -19.30 -17.96 27.42
CA VAL A 56 -19.92 -18.65 28.57
C VAL A 56 -20.75 -19.81 28.01
N ASN A 57 -20.56 -21.01 28.53
CA ASN A 57 -21.38 -22.16 28.17
C ASN A 57 -21.64 -23.03 29.40
N PRO A 58 -22.80 -22.85 30.06
CA PRO A 58 -23.18 -23.62 31.24
C PRO A 58 -23.22 -25.13 31.00
N TYR A 59 -23.56 -25.58 29.78
CA TYR A 59 -23.58 -27.02 29.44
C TYR A 59 -22.20 -27.69 29.56
N PHE A 60 -21.12 -26.93 29.39
CA PHE A 60 -19.74 -27.41 29.57
C PHE A 60 -19.13 -26.95 30.91
N GLY A 61 -19.95 -26.53 31.88
CA GLY A 61 -19.48 -26.08 33.20
C GLY A 61 -18.73 -24.74 33.17
N VAL A 62 -18.83 -23.97 32.08
CA VAL A 62 -18.21 -22.66 31.97
C VAL A 62 -19.23 -21.60 32.38
N TYR A 63 -19.26 -21.27 33.67
CA TYR A 63 -20.20 -20.33 34.29
C TYR A 63 -19.74 -18.87 34.27
N LYS A 64 -18.43 -18.64 34.08
CA LYS A 64 -17.84 -17.31 33.94
C LYS A 64 -17.17 -17.18 32.58
N GLU A 65 -17.18 -15.97 32.02
CA GLU A 65 -16.53 -15.67 30.75
C GLU A 65 -15.02 -15.96 30.87
N PRO A 66 -14.49 -16.97 30.14
CA PRO A 66 -13.09 -17.33 30.24
C PRO A 66 -12.24 -16.41 29.35
N LEU A 67 -10.98 -16.23 29.74
CA LEU A 67 -9.99 -15.52 28.95
C LEU A 67 -8.89 -16.51 28.54
N TYR A 68 -8.78 -16.76 27.24
CA TYR A 68 -7.83 -17.74 26.70
C TYR A 68 -6.56 -17.06 26.20
N ASN A 69 -5.42 -17.63 26.57
CA ASN A 69 -4.12 -17.20 26.08
C ASN A 69 -3.87 -17.89 24.74
N THR A 70 -3.64 -17.08 23.71
CA THR A 70 -3.36 -17.54 22.34
C THR A 70 -1.97 -17.07 21.95
N THR A 71 -1.18 -17.97 21.37
CA THR A 71 0.14 -17.67 20.82
C THR A 71 0.20 -18.16 19.38
N ILE A 72 0.66 -17.30 18.48
CA ILE A 72 0.85 -17.60 17.07
C ILE A 72 2.26 -17.15 16.70
N GLU A 73 3.02 -18.05 16.12
CA GLU A 73 4.35 -17.77 15.61
C GLU A 73 4.37 -18.16 14.13
N ILE A 74 4.88 -17.27 13.29
CA ILE A 74 5.05 -17.54 11.86
C ILE A 74 6.49 -17.98 11.67
N LYS A 75 6.69 -19.08 10.94
CA LYS A 75 8.01 -19.63 10.68
C LYS A 75 8.89 -18.57 10.02
N PRO A 76 10.03 -18.20 10.63
CA PRO A 76 10.92 -17.20 10.08
C PRO A 76 11.64 -17.76 8.84
N ILE A 77 12.00 -16.85 7.93
CA ILE A 77 12.90 -17.16 6.82
C ILE A 77 14.34 -17.10 7.36
N SER A 78 15.20 -18.03 6.95
CA SER A 78 16.57 -18.09 7.45
C SER A 78 17.35 -16.84 7.02
N ALA A 79 18.38 -16.45 7.77
CA ALA A 79 19.20 -15.28 7.41
C ALA A 79 19.87 -15.42 6.02
N ALA A 80 20.25 -16.64 5.64
CA ALA A 80 20.83 -16.96 4.34
C ALA A 80 19.80 -16.91 3.20
N ASP A 81 18.54 -17.21 3.47
CA ASP A 81 17.47 -17.09 2.48
C ASP A 81 16.99 -15.64 2.35
N TRP A 82 16.98 -14.90 3.46
CA TRP A 82 16.74 -13.47 3.44
C TRP A 82 17.78 -12.71 2.61
N SER A 83 19.07 -13.05 2.71
CA SER A 83 20.09 -12.38 1.89
C SER A 83 19.86 -12.62 0.39
N LYS A 84 19.48 -13.84 -0.01
CA LYS A 84 19.09 -14.15 -1.40
C LYS A 84 17.84 -13.41 -1.83
N ALA A 85 16.80 -13.38 -0.99
CA ALA A 85 15.56 -12.67 -1.28
C ALA A 85 15.78 -11.17 -1.42
N ILE A 86 16.58 -10.57 -0.54
CA ILE A 86 16.95 -9.15 -0.61
C ILE A 86 17.74 -8.87 -1.90
N ALA A 87 18.66 -9.75 -2.31
CA ALA A 87 19.35 -9.59 -3.59
C ALA A 87 18.39 -9.61 -4.79
N GLN A 88 17.36 -10.47 -4.78
CA GLN A 88 16.33 -10.49 -5.83
C GLN A 88 15.39 -9.28 -5.79
N ILE A 89 15.10 -8.76 -4.60
CA ILE A 89 14.34 -7.53 -4.45
C ILE A 89 15.17 -6.34 -4.96
N ALA A 90 16.45 -6.29 -4.58
CA ALA A 90 17.39 -5.25 -4.94
C ALA A 90 17.72 -5.19 -6.44
N SER A 91 17.52 -6.28 -7.19
CA SER A 91 17.73 -6.30 -8.64
C SER A 91 16.60 -5.63 -9.43
N LYS A 92 15.43 -5.41 -8.80
CA LYS A 92 14.24 -4.86 -9.44
C LYS A 92 13.99 -3.44 -8.94
N ALA A 93 14.31 -2.44 -9.77
CA ALA A 93 14.17 -1.01 -9.42
C ALA A 93 12.75 -0.64 -8.93
N SER A 94 11.71 -1.26 -9.47
CA SER A 94 10.32 -1.06 -9.06
C SER A 94 10.01 -1.53 -7.65
N PHE A 95 10.71 -2.56 -7.14
CA PHE A 95 10.57 -3.01 -5.76
C PHE A 95 11.34 -2.13 -4.82
N VAL A 96 12.59 -1.80 -5.16
CA VAL A 96 13.44 -0.93 -4.35
C VAL A 96 12.79 0.43 -4.15
N SER A 97 12.32 1.09 -5.22
CA SER A 97 11.72 2.42 -5.12
C SER A 97 10.49 2.44 -4.21
N LYS A 98 9.55 1.50 -4.42
CA LYS A 98 8.36 1.37 -3.58
C LYS A 98 8.70 1.10 -2.12
N LEU A 99 9.60 0.15 -1.86
CA LEU A 99 9.97 -0.21 -0.49
C LEU A 99 10.66 0.95 0.24
N LEU A 100 11.53 1.72 -0.44
CA LEU A 100 12.14 2.93 0.10
C LEU A 100 11.09 4.02 0.39
N MET A 101 10.02 4.09 -0.41
CA MET A 101 8.86 4.96 -0.18
C MET A 101 7.87 4.41 0.87
N ASN A 102 8.24 3.34 1.59
CA ASN A 102 7.38 2.65 2.56
C ASN A 102 6.09 2.07 1.96
N GLU A 103 6.13 1.66 0.70
CA GLU A 103 5.08 0.91 0.03
C GLU A 103 5.58 -0.51 -0.28
N VAL A 104 4.83 -1.54 0.12
CA VAL A 104 5.16 -2.92 -0.27
C VAL A 104 4.46 -3.24 -1.60
N PRO A 105 5.19 -3.63 -2.66
CA PRO A 105 4.61 -3.94 -3.97
C PRO A 105 3.60 -5.11 -3.95
N ASP A 106 2.59 -5.06 -4.81
CA ASP A 106 1.56 -6.09 -5.01
C ASP A 106 2.08 -7.41 -5.55
N ASN A 107 3.08 -7.35 -6.41
CA ASN A 107 3.76 -8.51 -6.97
C ASN A 107 5.02 -8.93 -6.19
N ILE A 108 5.22 -8.47 -4.94
CA ILE A 108 6.44 -8.74 -4.15
C ILE A 108 6.73 -10.24 -3.97
N GLU A 109 5.70 -11.08 -3.89
CA GLU A 109 5.85 -12.56 -3.81
C GLU A 109 6.64 -13.15 -4.98
N SER A 110 6.65 -12.50 -6.16
CA SER A 110 7.43 -12.98 -7.31
C SER A 110 8.93 -13.04 -7.01
N ALA A 111 9.46 -12.13 -6.18
CA ALA A 111 10.85 -12.16 -5.75
C ALA A 111 11.19 -13.38 -4.89
N PHE A 112 10.20 -13.88 -4.12
CA PHE A 112 10.37 -15.04 -3.26
C PHE A 112 10.15 -16.35 -4.03
N ALA A 113 9.19 -16.38 -4.95
CA ALA A 113 8.85 -17.54 -5.74
C ALA A 113 10.03 -18.06 -6.59
N GLU A 114 10.84 -17.16 -7.15
CA GLU A 114 12.07 -17.49 -7.91
C GLU A 114 13.10 -18.28 -7.05
N LEU A 115 13.03 -18.16 -5.73
CA LEU A 115 13.92 -18.82 -4.77
C LEU A 115 13.28 -20.04 -4.08
N ASN A 116 12.07 -20.45 -4.51
CA ASN A 116 11.23 -21.42 -3.79
C ASN A 116 10.94 -21.01 -2.33
N LEU A 117 10.88 -19.70 -2.07
CA LEU A 117 10.50 -19.11 -0.80
C LEU A 117 9.13 -18.47 -0.91
N ASN A 118 8.51 -18.19 0.24
CA ASN A 118 7.22 -17.51 0.30
C ASN A 118 7.22 -16.50 1.44
N LEU A 119 6.82 -15.27 1.17
CA LEU A 119 6.68 -14.26 2.21
C LEU A 119 5.33 -14.45 2.90
N LEU A 120 4.24 -14.55 2.15
CA LEU A 120 2.95 -15.01 2.63
C LEU A 120 3.01 -16.50 3.03
N PRO A 121 2.28 -16.92 4.06
CA PRO A 121 2.21 -18.32 4.45
C PRO A 121 1.50 -19.15 3.37
N GLN A 122 1.99 -20.35 3.09
CA GLN A 122 1.37 -21.27 2.12
C GLN A 122 0.81 -22.53 2.75
N SER A 123 1.24 -22.87 3.97
CA SER A 123 0.83 -24.10 4.63
C SER A 123 0.65 -23.92 6.12
N ARG A 124 -0.07 -24.87 6.75
CA ARG A 124 -0.16 -24.94 8.23
C ARG A 124 1.20 -25.10 8.90
N LYS A 125 2.21 -25.64 8.20
CA LYS A 125 3.57 -25.82 8.73
C LYS A 125 4.32 -24.50 8.88
N ASP A 126 3.82 -23.42 8.27
CA ASP A 126 4.35 -22.07 8.45
C ASP A 126 3.90 -21.45 9.78
N PHE A 127 3.00 -22.09 10.51
CA PHE A 127 2.48 -21.59 11.77
C PHE A 127 2.70 -22.56 12.91
N THR A 128 3.22 -22.04 14.02
CA THR A 128 3.16 -22.68 15.32
C THR A 128 2.14 -21.94 16.17
N THR A 129 0.99 -22.57 16.41
CA THR A 129 -0.12 -21.97 17.14
C THR A 129 -0.48 -22.77 18.37
N ASN A 130 -0.82 -22.07 19.45
CA ASN A 130 -1.31 -22.65 20.68
C ASN A 130 -2.41 -21.77 21.27
N CYS A 131 -3.44 -22.37 21.86
CA CYS A 131 -4.51 -21.67 22.54
C CYS A 131 -4.92 -22.45 23.78
N SER A 132 -5.04 -21.78 24.93
CA SER A 132 -5.44 -22.43 26.19
C SER A 132 -6.94 -22.78 26.27
N CYS A 133 -7.65 -22.80 25.14
CA CYS A 133 -9.07 -23.13 25.08
C CYS A 133 -9.29 -24.65 25.01
N PRO A 134 -10.44 -25.17 25.46
CA PRO A 134 -10.73 -26.61 25.44
C PRO A 134 -11.00 -27.18 24.04
N ASP A 135 -10.93 -26.36 22.99
CA ASP A 135 -11.11 -26.81 21.60
C ASP A 135 -9.80 -27.43 21.08
N TYR A 136 -9.82 -28.73 20.80
CA TYR A 136 -8.69 -29.47 20.23
C TYR A 136 -8.40 -29.11 18.76
N SER A 137 -9.27 -28.33 18.12
CA SER A 137 -9.09 -27.86 16.76
C SER A 137 -7.94 -26.86 16.62
N ASN A 138 -7.13 -27.02 15.58
CA ASN A 138 -6.13 -26.03 15.19
C ASN A 138 -6.26 -25.64 13.71
N PRO A 139 -6.59 -24.37 13.38
CA PRO A 139 -6.91 -23.28 14.30
C PRO A 139 -8.28 -23.43 14.97
N CYS A 140 -8.37 -23.09 16.25
CA CYS A 140 -9.64 -22.88 16.95
C CYS A 140 -10.23 -21.51 16.58
N LYS A 141 -11.47 -21.23 16.99
CA LYS A 141 -12.11 -19.93 16.73
C LYS A 141 -11.34 -18.72 17.29
N HIS A 142 -10.58 -18.90 18.37
CA HIS A 142 -9.76 -17.83 18.97
C HIS A 142 -8.51 -17.56 18.13
N ILE A 143 -7.79 -18.60 17.71
CA ILE A 143 -6.65 -18.48 16.79
C ILE A 143 -7.09 -17.83 15.47
N ALA A 144 -8.21 -18.29 14.91
CA ALA A 144 -8.78 -17.69 13.71
C ALA A 144 -9.14 -16.21 13.92
N GLY A 145 -9.66 -15.84 15.09
CA GLY A 145 -9.87 -14.42 15.44
C GLY A 145 -8.58 -13.61 15.44
N VAL A 146 -7.49 -14.15 15.98
CA VAL A 146 -6.18 -13.49 15.96
C VAL A 146 -5.63 -13.40 14.53
N TYR A 147 -5.88 -14.38 13.66
CA TYR A 147 -5.52 -14.25 12.24
C TYR A 147 -6.20 -13.08 11.54
N TYR A 148 -7.49 -12.88 11.78
CA TYR A 148 -8.19 -11.71 11.24
C TYR A 148 -7.64 -10.41 11.85
N LEU A 149 -7.32 -10.38 13.14
CA LEU A 149 -6.63 -9.23 13.74
C LEU A 149 -5.32 -8.92 13.00
N VAL A 150 -4.46 -9.92 12.78
CA VAL A 150 -3.21 -9.75 12.04
C VAL A 150 -3.47 -9.24 10.62
N ALA A 151 -4.51 -9.71 9.94
CA ALA A 151 -4.89 -9.19 8.63
C ALA A 151 -5.24 -7.68 8.67
N SER A 152 -5.92 -7.23 9.73
CA SER A 152 -6.23 -5.81 9.94
C SER A 152 -4.99 -4.98 10.27
N GLU A 153 -4.04 -5.54 11.02
CA GLU A 153 -2.75 -4.89 11.29
C GLU A 153 -1.93 -4.76 10.00
N LEU A 154 -1.92 -5.80 9.15
CA LEU A 154 -1.25 -5.77 7.85
C LEU A 154 -1.84 -4.74 6.88
N ASP A 155 -3.14 -4.48 6.96
CA ASP A 155 -3.77 -3.40 6.20
C ASP A 155 -3.25 -2.01 6.61
N SER A 156 -2.84 -1.85 7.87
CA SER A 156 -2.31 -0.58 8.39
C SER A 156 -0.80 -0.48 8.23
N ASN A 157 -0.09 -1.60 8.40
CA ASN A 157 1.36 -1.71 8.28
C ASN A 157 1.76 -3.01 7.55
N PRO A 158 1.91 -2.98 6.22
CA PRO A 158 2.31 -4.16 5.44
C PRO A 158 3.69 -4.72 5.78
N PHE A 159 4.61 -3.90 6.30
CA PHE A 159 5.96 -4.34 6.69
C PHE A 159 5.94 -5.31 7.87
N LEU A 160 4.85 -5.34 8.63
CA LEU A 160 4.66 -6.31 9.71
C LEU A 160 4.85 -7.76 9.23
N LEU A 161 4.53 -8.08 7.97
CA LEU A 161 4.75 -9.43 7.44
C LEU A 161 6.23 -9.81 7.38
N PHE A 162 7.11 -8.86 7.06
CA PHE A 162 8.57 -9.07 7.06
C PHE A 162 9.06 -9.31 8.49
N GLU A 163 8.57 -8.51 9.45
CA GLU A 163 8.90 -8.67 10.87
C GLU A 163 8.45 -10.03 11.40
N LEU A 164 7.23 -10.45 11.04
CA LEU A 164 6.71 -11.77 11.37
C LEU A 164 7.54 -12.91 10.76
N ARG A 165 8.24 -12.65 9.66
CA ARG A 165 9.17 -13.57 9.00
C ARG A 165 10.64 -13.38 9.42
N GLY A 166 10.89 -12.56 10.45
CA GLY A 166 12.20 -12.41 11.08
C GLY A 166 13.10 -11.32 10.50
N LEU A 167 12.57 -10.40 9.68
CA LEU A 167 13.30 -9.25 9.16
C LEU A 167 12.63 -7.94 9.54
N SER A 168 13.32 -7.09 10.32
CA SER A 168 12.78 -5.77 10.66
C SER A 168 12.76 -4.85 9.44
N ARG A 169 11.81 -3.90 9.45
CA ARG A 169 11.72 -2.87 8.40
C ARG A 169 13.03 -2.11 8.26
N GLU A 170 13.64 -1.70 9.37
CA GLU A 170 14.89 -0.92 9.36
C GLU A 170 16.02 -1.72 8.71
N LYS A 171 16.12 -3.00 9.04
CA LYS A 171 17.14 -3.89 8.46
C LYS A 171 16.89 -4.12 6.97
N LEU A 172 15.64 -4.32 6.55
CA LEU A 172 15.29 -4.42 5.13
C LEU A 172 15.72 -3.16 4.37
N LEU A 173 15.36 -1.98 4.85
CA LEU A 173 15.69 -0.71 4.20
C LEU A 173 17.21 -0.48 4.16
N GLN A 174 17.93 -0.80 5.25
CA GLN A 174 19.39 -0.71 5.30
C GLN A 174 20.05 -1.62 4.26
N GLU A 175 19.60 -2.87 4.13
CA GLU A 175 20.18 -3.79 3.15
C GLU A 175 19.85 -3.38 1.71
N LEU A 176 18.63 -2.86 1.46
CA LEU A 176 18.27 -2.34 0.15
C LEU A 176 19.10 -1.11 -0.22
N ALA A 177 19.33 -0.19 0.72
CA ALA A 177 20.14 1.00 0.52
C ALA A 177 21.63 0.70 0.23
N LYS A 178 22.14 -0.49 0.62
CA LYS A 178 23.51 -0.91 0.27
C LYS A 178 23.65 -1.35 -1.19
N SER A 179 22.55 -1.72 -1.85
CA SER A 179 22.60 -2.15 -3.24
C SER A 179 22.89 -0.98 -4.19
N PRO A 180 23.51 -1.20 -5.37
CA PRO A 180 23.79 -0.12 -6.32
C PRO A 180 22.53 0.67 -6.71
N LEU A 181 21.40 -0.03 -6.93
CA LEU A 181 20.11 0.61 -7.23
C LEU A 181 19.55 1.36 -6.01
N GLY A 182 19.69 0.79 -4.81
CA GLY A 182 19.27 1.44 -3.58
C GLY A 182 20.01 2.72 -3.31
N GLN A 183 21.34 2.77 -3.53
CA GLN A 183 22.15 3.98 -3.35
C GLN A 183 21.70 5.11 -4.28
N VAL A 184 21.50 4.81 -5.56
CA VAL A 184 21.04 5.78 -6.57
C VAL A 184 19.62 6.28 -6.26
N LEU A 185 18.73 5.38 -5.81
CA LEU A 185 17.36 5.76 -5.50
C LEU A 185 17.25 6.50 -4.17
N SER A 186 18.06 6.15 -3.16
CA SER A 186 18.08 6.88 -1.89
C SER A 186 18.56 8.31 -2.07
N SER A 187 19.60 8.54 -2.88
CA SER A 187 20.09 9.90 -3.16
C SER A 187 19.06 10.74 -3.92
N ALA A 188 18.20 10.12 -4.71
CA ALA A 188 17.13 10.82 -5.43
C ALA A 188 15.88 11.13 -4.58
N ILE A 189 15.71 10.44 -3.44
CA ILE A 189 14.59 10.67 -2.49
C ILE A 189 14.95 11.77 -1.49
N GLU A 190 16.24 11.93 -1.17
CA GLU A 190 16.68 13.06 -0.36
C GLU A 190 16.29 14.36 -1.05
N PRO A 191 15.54 15.25 -0.37
CA PRO A 191 15.17 16.52 -0.96
C PRO A 191 16.45 17.31 -1.19
N GLU A 192 16.88 17.42 -2.45
CA GLU A 192 17.76 18.51 -2.81
C GLU A 192 17.01 19.80 -2.48
N ASP A 193 17.58 20.60 -1.57
CA ASP A 193 17.18 21.98 -1.37
C ASP A 193 17.53 22.72 -2.67
N ILE A 194 16.66 22.60 -3.67
CA ILE A 194 16.74 23.38 -4.88
C ILE A 194 16.48 24.82 -4.42
N PRO A 195 17.49 25.72 -4.48
CA PRO A 195 17.28 27.09 -4.05
C PRO A 195 16.12 27.67 -4.87
N ILE A 196 15.05 28.05 -4.18
CA ILE A 196 13.89 28.67 -4.81
C ILE A 196 14.34 30.06 -5.24
N GLU A 197 14.79 30.18 -6.48
CA GLU A 197 15.09 31.48 -7.07
C GLU A 197 13.78 32.24 -7.24
N SER A 198 13.59 33.28 -6.42
CA SER A 198 12.43 34.16 -6.53
C SER A 198 12.51 34.89 -7.87
N ALA A 199 11.63 34.53 -8.81
CA ALA A 199 11.50 35.27 -10.05
C ALA A 199 11.00 36.70 -9.74
N VAL A 200 11.79 37.71 -10.12
CA VAL A 200 11.45 39.14 -9.94
C VAL A 200 10.19 39.52 -10.74
N SER A 201 9.84 38.74 -11.76
CA SER A 201 8.60 38.88 -12.52
C SER A 201 8.08 37.52 -12.99
N TYR A 202 6.75 37.35 -12.96
CA TYR A 202 6.06 36.22 -13.60
C TYR A 202 6.20 36.23 -15.13
N TYR A 203 6.55 37.38 -15.70
CA TYR A 203 6.70 37.58 -17.13
C TYR A 203 8.18 37.67 -17.50
N THR A 204 8.55 37.09 -18.64
CA THR A 204 9.87 37.26 -19.24
C THR A 204 10.13 38.75 -19.46
N LYS A 205 11.20 39.30 -18.87
CA LYS A 205 11.59 40.68 -19.14
C LYS A 205 12.04 40.77 -20.61
N PRO A 206 11.47 41.67 -21.43
CA PRO A 206 11.90 41.83 -22.81
C PRO A 206 13.34 42.38 -22.83
N GLU A 207 14.26 41.59 -23.37
CA GLU A 207 15.62 42.05 -23.66
C GLU A 207 15.67 42.70 -25.04
N LYS A 208 16.38 43.83 -25.13
CA LYS A 208 16.64 44.48 -26.42
C LYS A 208 17.71 43.68 -27.16
N VAL A 209 17.28 42.88 -28.12
CA VAL A 209 18.18 42.23 -29.06
C VAL A 209 18.47 43.22 -30.19
N PRO A 210 19.74 43.41 -30.63
CA PRO A 210 20.03 44.16 -31.85
C PRO A 210 19.25 43.53 -33.01
N GLY A 211 18.42 44.35 -33.68
CA GLY A 211 17.58 43.89 -34.77
C GLY A 211 18.43 43.32 -35.90
N LYS A 212 18.14 42.09 -36.33
CA LYS A 212 18.70 41.54 -37.56
C LYS A 212 18.13 42.29 -38.75
N GLU A 213 18.99 43.05 -39.43
CA GLU A 213 18.80 43.71 -40.73
C GLU A 213 17.54 44.59 -40.89
N SER A 214 17.59 45.49 -41.88
CA SER A 214 16.46 46.33 -42.23
C SER A 214 15.34 45.47 -42.81
N VAL A 215 14.38 45.04 -41.99
CA VAL A 215 13.17 44.37 -42.45
C VAL A 215 12.45 45.30 -43.43
N SER A 216 12.22 44.86 -44.67
CA SER A 216 11.46 45.70 -45.60
C SER A 216 10.02 45.81 -45.10
N LEU A 217 9.40 46.99 -45.23
CA LEU A 217 8.00 47.19 -44.84
C LEU A 217 7.08 46.17 -45.54
N ARG A 218 7.43 45.77 -46.76
CA ARG A 218 6.70 44.78 -47.54
C ARG A 218 6.74 43.39 -46.91
N GLU A 219 7.92 42.93 -46.47
CA GLU A 219 8.08 41.64 -45.78
C GLU A 219 7.43 41.65 -44.39
N PHE A 220 7.48 42.78 -43.68
CA PHE A 220 6.78 42.92 -42.40
C PHE A 220 5.26 42.72 -42.54
N TRP A 221 4.64 43.36 -43.54
CA TRP A 221 3.18 43.29 -43.74
C TRP A 221 2.71 42.00 -44.43
N LEU A 222 3.55 41.37 -45.26
CA LEU A 222 3.17 40.16 -46.00
C LEU A 222 3.65 38.86 -45.32
N GLY A 223 4.67 38.95 -44.45
CA GLY A 223 5.39 37.81 -43.90
C GLY A 223 6.20 37.06 -44.96
N GLU A 224 7.37 36.53 -44.61
CA GLU A 224 8.10 35.61 -45.50
C GLU A 224 7.35 34.28 -45.72
N LYS A 225 6.55 33.88 -44.72
CA LYS A 225 5.75 32.66 -44.74
C LYS A 225 4.29 32.98 -44.47
N ARG A 226 3.41 32.41 -45.28
CA ARG A 226 1.96 32.48 -45.08
C ARG A 226 1.62 31.82 -43.74
N LEU A 227 0.93 32.53 -42.86
CA LEU A 227 0.39 31.94 -41.64
C LEU A 227 -0.53 30.76 -41.99
N PRO A 228 -0.53 29.67 -41.20
CA PRO A 228 -1.45 28.57 -41.40
C PRO A 228 -2.89 29.10 -41.36
N GLN A 229 -3.67 28.77 -42.39
CA GLN A 229 -5.07 29.21 -42.50
C GLN A 229 -5.99 28.53 -41.47
N THR A 230 -5.49 27.44 -40.88
CA THR A 230 -6.20 26.67 -39.88
C THR A 230 -5.41 26.73 -38.58
N ILE A 231 -5.98 27.37 -37.57
CA ILE A 231 -5.48 27.27 -36.20
C ILE A 231 -6.07 25.96 -35.65
N GLU A 232 -5.24 24.95 -35.40
CA GLU A 232 -5.69 23.74 -34.73
C GLU A 232 -6.22 24.13 -33.35
N ALA A 233 -7.52 23.89 -33.13
CA ALA A 233 -8.12 24.13 -31.84
C ALA A 233 -7.42 23.24 -30.79
N ALA A 234 -6.97 23.86 -29.71
CA ALA A 234 -6.34 23.14 -28.61
C ALA A 234 -7.27 22.01 -28.15
N SER A 235 -6.80 20.77 -28.29
CA SER A 235 -7.55 19.61 -27.84
C SER A 235 -7.72 19.71 -26.32
N PRO A 236 -8.95 19.70 -25.78
CA PRO A 236 -9.13 19.75 -24.35
C PRO A 236 -8.47 18.51 -23.70
N ALA A 237 -7.77 18.72 -22.58
CA ALA A 237 -7.15 17.64 -21.83
C ALA A 237 -8.17 16.50 -21.58
N SER A 238 -7.80 15.28 -21.99
CA SER A 238 -8.69 14.12 -22.04
C SER A 238 -8.96 13.50 -20.67
N ILE A 239 -8.16 13.84 -19.66
CA ILE A 239 -8.22 13.22 -18.33
C ILE A 239 -8.85 14.20 -17.32
N PRO A 240 -10.09 13.96 -16.86
CA PRO A 240 -10.69 14.77 -15.81
C PRO A 240 -9.91 14.61 -14.49
N ALA A 241 -9.89 15.67 -13.67
CA ALA A 241 -9.39 15.65 -12.30
C ALA A 241 -7.93 15.12 -12.13
N ILE A 242 -7.02 15.40 -13.06
CA ILE A 242 -5.65 14.85 -13.05
C ILE A 242 -4.86 15.13 -11.75
N LEU A 243 -5.07 16.28 -11.12
CA LEU A 243 -4.43 16.63 -9.85
C LEU A 243 -4.92 15.74 -8.70
N ILE A 244 -6.19 15.34 -8.72
CA ILE A 244 -6.78 14.48 -7.70
C ILE A 244 -6.28 13.05 -7.88
N LYS A 245 -6.14 12.60 -9.13
CA LYS A 245 -5.57 11.27 -9.44
C LYS A 245 -4.15 11.08 -8.92
N LYS A 246 -3.35 12.15 -8.90
CA LYS A 246 -2.00 12.11 -8.31
C LYS A 246 -2.00 11.95 -6.79
N ALA A 247 -3.08 12.34 -6.11
CA ALA A 247 -3.17 12.31 -4.64
C ALA A 247 -3.67 10.96 -4.08
N GLY A 248 -4.14 10.04 -4.94
CA GLY A 248 -4.60 8.72 -4.54
C GLY A 248 -6.08 8.63 -4.14
N ASP A 249 -6.57 7.39 -4.00
CA ASP A 249 -8.00 7.07 -3.86
C ASP A 249 -8.60 7.34 -2.47
N PHE A 250 -7.78 7.31 -1.41
CA PHE A 250 -8.23 7.39 -0.02
C PHE A 250 -7.32 8.31 0.80
N PRO A 251 -7.42 9.64 0.60
CA PRO A 251 -6.64 10.56 1.39
C PRO A 251 -7.08 10.54 2.87
N PRO A 252 -6.22 10.90 3.84
CA PRO A 252 -6.51 10.78 5.28
C PRO A 252 -7.79 11.47 5.77
N PHE A 253 -8.27 12.50 5.06
CA PHE A 253 -9.51 13.21 5.38
C PHE A 253 -10.78 12.50 4.88
N TRP A 254 -10.66 11.50 4.00
CA TRP A 254 -11.78 10.83 3.36
C TRP A 254 -12.21 9.59 4.13
N LYS A 255 -13.33 9.72 4.87
CA LYS A 255 -13.84 8.68 5.79
C LYS A 255 -14.97 7.82 5.22
N LYS A 256 -15.25 7.92 3.91
CA LYS A 256 -16.30 7.13 3.24
C LYS A 256 -15.71 5.85 2.65
N ASP A 257 -16.55 4.84 2.46
CA ASP A 257 -16.17 3.54 1.89
C ASP A 257 -16.06 3.55 0.35
N THR A 258 -16.44 4.66 -0.30
CA THR A 258 -16.35 4.87 -1.75
C THR A 258 -15.05 5.58 -2.13
N SER A 259 -14.48 5.33 -3.32
CA SER A 259 -13.27 6.03 -3.79
C SER A 259 -13.46 7.55 -3.80
N PHE A 260 -12.45 8.28 -3.34
CA PHE A 260 -12.44 9.75 -3.44
C PHE A 260 -12.33 10.20 -4.90
N ILE A 261 -11.51 9.52 -5.71
CA ILE A 261 -11.32 9.85 -7.12
C ILE A 261 -12.64 9.69 -7.89
N GLU A 262 -13.36 8.58 -7.70
CA GLU A 262 -14.65 8.34 -8.38
C GLU A 262 -15.65 9.47 -8.09
N VAL A 263 -15.77 9.87 -6.83
CA VAL A 263 -16.67 10.95 -6.43
C VAL A 263 -16.22 12.29 -7.03
N MET A 264 -14.92 12.57 -7.01
CA MET A 264 -14.39 13.82 -7.54
C MET A 264 -14.43 13.91 -9.06
N GLU A 265 -14.28 12.80 -9.78
CA GLU A 265 -14.48 12.73 -11.23
C GLU A 265 -15.92 13.07 -11.61
N GLU A 266 -16.89 12.49 -10.90
CA GLU A 266 -18.30 12.79 -11.12
C GLU A 266 -18.58 14.29 -10.89
N LEU A 267 -18.03 14.86 -9.82
CA LEU A 267 -18.15 16.29 -9.51
C LEU A 267 -17.50 17.18 -10.57
N TYR A 268 -16.27 16.87 -11.00
CA TYR A 268 -15.57 17.60 -12.05
C TYR A 268 -16.33 17.57 -13.37
N GLN A 269 -16.86 16.41 -13.74
CA GLN A 269 -17.60 16.25 -14.98
C GLN A 269 -18.93 17.01 -14.94
N ARG A 270 -19.62 17.03 -13.79
CA ARG A 270 -20.81 17.86 -13.58
C ARG A 270 -20.50 19.35 -13.69
N VAL A 271 -19.43 19.84 -13.06
CA VAL A 271 -19.02 21.26 -13.17
C VAL A 271 -18.65 21.63 -14.62
N ARG A 272 -17.90 20.76 -15.30
CA ARG A 272 -17.49 20.96 -16.70
C ARG A 272 -18.68 21.02 -17.66
N THR A 273 -19.72 20.21 -17.43
CA THR A 273 -20.90 20.15 -18.30
C THR A 273 -21.92 21.23 -17.98
N LYS A 274 -22.10 21.61 -16.70
CA LYS A 274 -23.05 22.65 -16.30
C LYS A 274 -22.66 24.04 -16.83
N ASN A 275 -21.37 24.31 -17.01
CA ASN A 275 -20.88 25.57 -17.59
C ASN A 275 -20.94 25.62 -19.12
N LYS A 276 -21.30 24.54 -19.82
CA LYS A 276 -21.48 24.57 -21.30
C LYS A 276 -22.78 25.24 -21.77
N GLY A 277 -23.74 25.48 -20.88
CA GLY A 277 -25.01 26.14 -21.20
C GLY A 277 -25.04 27.65 -20.92
N VAL A 278 -23.90 28.25 -20.55
CA VAL A 278 -23.79 29.67 -20.13
C VAL A 278 -22.81 30.47 -21.03
N MET A 279 -22.33 29.88 -22.11
CA MET A 279 -21.58 30.59 -23.18
C MET A 279 -22.34 30.55 -24.49
#